data_AF-A0A9D2QJU4-F1
#
_entry.id   AF-A0A9D2QJU4-F1
#
_cell.length_a   1.000
_cell.length_b   1.000
_cell.length_c   1.000
_cell.angle_alpha   90.00
_cell.angle_beta   90.00
_cell.angle_gamma   90.00
#
_symmetry.space_group_name_H-M   'P 1'
#
loop_
_entity.id
_entity.type
_entity.pdbx_description
1 polymer ?
#
loop_
_entity_poly.entity_id
_entity_poly.type
_entity_poly.pdbx_seq_one_letter_code
_entity_poly.pdbx_strand_id
1 'polypeptide(L)'
;KRPYEKITPLDCTSQFEEKPTEEQLRNYAQNYLKNTSLTEPDIDIKIDFLQLWQTPGYADIAAAERVSLCDTVHVYIAKLGIEVSCKVTETDYDVLLERYSSITLSNASVYSRNSSLSGALGSIRDEAQLATEAINRVETQVTDVRTLSVQQEYFNLLAAGLFGLHYSSGMAEDGSTVRYAHTAEKLEDSAYAWMSGINGFFISTDGGKTWGHGWADTEKVVKLAVEAVGLSADALLSGVLQTSLVKIFGTDHFFWEGDAICLIDPENDKRFLKIGQYTEGSYGIAVSSDGGLNWEAALDFNGVSDGGGSGGTTTVVQGETIVKSETAPTSPAMDALWVDKASRRLKLWDGTEWVVIGYEPEETGPTEPPEPEKPTDPETPETGEDTETSPDTEGTEGGGV
;
A
#
# COMPACT_ATOMS: atom_id res chain seq x y z
N LYS A 1 -72.65 -4.10 -25.87
CA LYS A 1 -72.02 -2.79 -26.17
C LYS A 1 -70.65 -3.09 -26.76
N ARG A 2 -70.37 -2.67 -27.99
CA ARG A 2 -69.00 -2.76 -28.56
C ARG A 2 -68.06 -1.90 -27.69
N PRO A 3 -66.79 -2.27 -27.51
CA PRO A 3 -65.87 -1.51 -26.67
C PRO A 3 -65.71 -0.10 -27.23
N TYR A 4 -65.60 0.89 -26.35
CA TYR A 4 -65.42 2.28 -26.72
C TYR A 4 -64.12 2.41 -27.53
N GLU A 5 -64.21 2.79 -28.81
CA GLU A 5 -63.03 3.10 -29.62
C GLU A 5 -62.44 4.42 -29.11
N LYS A 6 -61.29 4.32 -28.45
CA LYS A 6 -60.49 5.49 -28.04
C LYS A 6 -59.50 5.79 -29.16
N ILE A 7 -59.77 6.83 -29.94
CA ILE A 7 -58.86 7.32 -30.98
C ILE A 7 -58.02 8.44 -30.37
N THR A 8 -56.72 8.23 -30.26
CA THR A 8 -55.77 9.26 -29.82
C THR A 8 -54.92 9.70 -31.02
N PRO A 9 -54.93 10.99 -31.39
CA PRO A 9 -54.06 11.49 -32.47
C PRO A 9 -52.61 11.45 -31.99
N LEU A 10 -51.74 10.78 -32.76
CA LEU A 10 -50.30 10.75 -32.54
C LEU A 10 -49.64 11.83 -33.41
N ASP A 11 -49.13 12.88 -32.79
CA ASP A 11 -48.37 13.91 -33.50
C ASP A 11 -46.95 13.40 -33.80
N CYS A 12 -46.62 13.29 -35.09
CA CYS A 12 -45.32 12.83 -35.58
C CYS A 12 -44.47 13.99 -36.12
N THR A 13 -44.91 15.25 -35.99
CA THR A 13 -44.27 16.42 -36.60
C THR A 13 -42.85 16.63 -36.10
N SER A 14 -42.55 16.26 -34.86
CA SER A 14 -41.20 16.37 -34.27
C SER A 14 -40.24 15.25 -34.67
N GLN A 15 -40.72 14.22 -35.36
CA GLN A 15 -39.95 13.00 -35.66
C GLN A 15 -39.45 12.94 -37.10
N PHE A 16 -39.91 13.88 -37.94
CA PHE A 16 -39.56 13.95 -39.35
C PHE A 16 -39.29 15.41 -39.73
N GLU A 17 -38.07 15.72 -40.13
CA GLU A 17 -37.67 17.08 -40.58
C GLU A 17 -38.28 17.43 -41.95
N GLU A 18 -38.49 16.43 -42.81
CA GLU A 18 -39.17 16.56 -44.09
C GLU A 18 -40.49 15.79 -44.09
N LYS A 19 -41.43 16.14 -44.97
CA LYS A 19 -42.75 15.50 -45.05
C LYS A 19 -42.58 13.98 -45.27
N PRO A 20 -42.91 13.13 -44.29
CA PRO A 20 -42.66 11.71 -44.39
C PRO A 20 -43.58 11.05 -45.41
N THR A 21 -43.10 9.96 -46.01
CA THR A 21 -43.93 9.10 -46.87
C THR A 21 -44.89 8.26 -46.02
N GLU A 22 -45.99 7.80 -46.63
CA GLU A 22 -47.00 6.99 -45.93
C GLU A 22 -46.39 5.70 -45.32
N GLU A 23 -45.41 5.11 -46.00
CA GLU A 23 -44.73 3.90 -45.55
C GLU A 23 -43.86 4.16 -44.30
N GLN A 24 -43.15 5.31 -44.27
CA GLN A 24 -42.38 5.73 -43.09
C GLN A 24 -43.29 6.00 -41.89
N LEU A 25 -44.44 6.66 -42.10
CA LEU A 25 -45.43 6.87 -41.04
C LEU A 25 -46.01 5.55 -40.52
N ARG A 26 -46.28 4.59 -41.41
CA ARG A 26 -46.82 3.27 -41.04
C ARG A 26 -45.81 2.44 -40.24
N ASN A 27 -44.54 2.45 -40.65
CA ASN A 27 -43.46 1.77 -39.92
C ASN A 27 -43.21 2.42 -38.55
N TYR A 28 -43.22 3.76 -38.49
CA TYR A 28 -43.11 4.49 -37.23
C TYR A 28 -44.26 4.17 -36.28
N ALA A 29 -45.51 4.19 -36.77
CA ALA A 29 -46.68 3.82 -35.97
C ALA A 29 -46.62 2.38 -35.46
N GLN A 30 -46.17 1.42 -36.28
CA GLN A 30 -46.01 0.02 -35.85
C GLN A 30 -44.91 -0.14 -34.79
N ASN A 31 -43.79 0.57 -34.92
CA ASN A 31 -42.73 0.56 -33.91
C ASN A 31 -43.18 1.26 -32.63
N TYR A 32 -43.89 2.38 -32.74
CA TYR A 32 -44.48 3.08 -31.61
C TYR A 32 -45.42 2.16 -30.82
N LEU A 33 -46.30 1.42 -31.50
CA LEU A 33 -47.21 0.46 -30.86
C LEU A 33 -46.52 -0.76 -30.22
N LYS A 34 -45.36 -1.18 -30.73
CA LYS A 34 -44.57 -2.28 -30.15
C LYS A 34 -43.76 -1.86 -28.92
N ASN A 35 -43.26 -0.63 -28.93
CA ASN A 35 -42.33 -0.14 -27.90
C ASN A 35 -43.04 0.67 -26.80
N THR A 36 -44.34 0.90 -26.93
CA THR A 36 -45.15 1.55 -25.89
C THR A 36 -46.10 0.53 -25.27
N SER A 37 -46.32 0.67 -23.96
CA SER A 37 -47.34 -0.10 -23.22
C SER A 37 -48.78 0.35 -23.54
N LEU A 38 -48.99 1.12 -24.62
CA LEU A 38 -50.30 1.63 -25.03
C LEU A 38 -51.26 0.50 -25.48
N THR A 39 -50.70 -0.63 -25.90
CA THR A 39 -51.44 -1.81 -26.36
C THR A 39 -51.80 -2.77 -25.24
N GLU A 40 -51.22 -2.60 -24.05
CA GLU A 40 -51.56 -3.38 -22.87
C GLU A 40 -52.70 -2.68 -22.11
N PRO A 41 -53.85 -3.35 -21.89
CA PRO A 41 -54.91 -2.78 -21.09
C PRO A 41 -54.44 -2.69 -19.64
N ASP A 42 -54.64 -1.53 -19.00
CA ASP A 42 -54.42 -1.38 -17.55
C ASP A 42 -55.61 -2.04 -16.82
N ILE A 43 -55.34 -3.12 -16.08
CA ILE A 43 -56.39 -3.94 -15.46
C ILE A 43 -56.08 -4.15 -13.98
N ASP A 44 -56.99 -3.66 -13.15
CA ASP A 44 -57.14 -4.05 -11.75
C ASP A 44 -58.29 -5.05 -11.62
N ILE A 45 -57.96 -6.31 -11.27
CA ILE A 45 -58.92 -7.40 -11.10
C ILE A 45 -58.97 -7.80 -9.63
N LYS A 46 -60.13 -7.63 -9.00
CA LYS A 46 -60.42 -8.29 -7.73
C LYS A 46 -61.06 -9.65 -8.00
N ILE A 47 -60.43 -10.72 -7.52
CA ILE A 47 -60.92 -12.09 -7.66
C ILE A 47 -61.40 -12.58 -6.30
N ASP A 48 -62.67 -12.95 -6.25
CA ASP A 48 -63.26 -13.71 -5.16
C ASP A 48 -63.38 -15.17 -5.61
N PHE A 49 -62.77 -16.11 -4.90
CA PHE A 49 -62.78 -17.52 -5.29
C PHE A 49 -62.90 -18.45 -4.07
N LEU A 50 -63.42 -19.65 -4.33
CA LEU A 50 -63.42 -20.75 -3.37
C LEU A 50 -62.19 -21.62 -3.66
N GLN A 51 -61.38 -21.86 -2.63
CA GLN A 51 -60.21 -22.75 -2.72
C GLN A 51 -60.65 -24.20 -2.91
N LEU A 52 -60.27 -24.82 -4.03
CA LEU A 52 -60.68 -26.18 -4.39
C LEU A 52 -59.59 -27.23 -4.12
N TRP A 53 -58.38 -26.84 -3.68
CA TRP A 53 -57.26 -27.77 -3.42
C TRP A 53 -57.57 -28.88 -2.38
N GLN A 54 -58.53 -28.66 -1.48
CA GLN A 54 -58.99 -29.69 -0.53
C GLN A 54 -60.11 -30.59 -1.09
N THR A 55 -60.59 -30.32 -2.31
CA THR A 55 -61.67 -31.06 -2.96
C THR A 55 -61.10 -32.21 -3.81
N PRO A 56 -61.54 -33.46 -3.60
CA PRO A 56 -61.13 -34.58 -4.45
C PRO A 56 -61.50 -34.33 -5.91
N GLY A 57 -60.51 -34.39 -6.81
CA GLY A 57 -60.70 -34.19 -8.26
C GLY A 57 -60.06 -32.93 -8.86
N TYR A 58 -59.47 -32.06 -8.03
CA TYR A 58 -58.86 -30.79 -8.44
C TYR A 58 -57.36 -30.69 -8.08
N ALA A 59 -56.66 -31.83 -8.05
CA ALA A 59 -55.25 -31.89 -7.68
C ALA A 59 -54.31 -31.15 -8.66
N ASP A 60 -54.75 -30.98 -9.90
CA ASP A 60 -54.05 -30.31 -11.00
C ASP A 60 -54.06 -28.78 -10.90
N ILE A 61 -55.04 -28.18 -10.21
CA ILE A 61 -55.12 -26.73 -9.99
C ILE A 61 -54.58 -26.29 -8.62
N ALA A 62 -54.19 -27.24 -7.76
CA ALA A 62 -53.70 -26.96 -6.40
C ALA A 62 -52.45 -26.07 -6.36
N ALA A 63 -51.60 -26.12 -7.40
CA ALA A 63 -50.43 -25.25 -7.51
C ALA A 63 -50.80 -23.80 -7.90
N ALA A 64 -51.86 -23.61 -8.69
CA ALA A 64 -52.37 -22.30 -9.09
C ALA A 64 -53.14 -21.58 -7.98
N GLU A 65 -53.47 -22.27 -6.88
CA GLU A 65 -54.16 -21.70 -5.72
C GLU A 65 -53.21 -21.27 -4.58
N ARG A 66 -51.92 -21.64 -4.66
CA ARG A 66 -50.87 -21.22 -3.70
C ARG A 66 -50.17 -19.92 -4.15
N VAL A 67 -50.96 -18.94 -4.53
CA VAL A 67 -50.47 -17.66 -5.02
C VAL A 67 -50.20 -16.75 -3.82
N SER A 68 -48.93 -16.35 -3.66
CA SER A 68 -48.49 -15.43 -2.61
C SER A 68 -48.48 -13.98 -3.10
N LEU A 69 -48.40 -13.04 -2.16
CA LEU A 69 -48.13 -11.64 -2.49
C LEU A 69 -46.87 -11.54 -3.37
N CYS A 70 -46.92 -10.72 -4.40
CA CYS A 70 -45.86 -10.53 -5.41
C CYS A 70 -45.66 -11.66 -6.43
N ASP A 71 -46.44 -12.74 -6.41
CA ASP A 71 -46.40 -13.73 -7.50
C ASP A 71 -47.04 -13.18 -8.78
N THR A 72 -46.58 -13.69 -9.92
CA THR A 72 -47.13 -13.38 -11.26
C THR A 72 -48.12 -14.46 -11.67
N VAL A 73 -49.32 -14.05 -12.06
CA VAL A 73 -50.44 -14.91 -12.47
C VAL A 73 -50.92 -14.50 -13.85
N HIS A 74 -51.12 -15.47 -14.73
CA HIS A 74 -51.74 -15.26 -16.03
C HIS A 74 -53.26 -15.36 -15.91
N VAL A 75 -53.97 -14.29 -16.29
CA VAL A 75 -55.42 -14.20 -16.22
C VAL A 75 -56.00 -14.14 -17.63
N TYR A 76 -56.91 -15.07 -17.92
CA TYR A 76 -57.65 -15.08 -19.17
C TYR A 76 -59.08 -14.55 -18.99
N ILE A 77 -59.37 -13.40 -19.58
CA ILE A 77 -60.70 -12.77 -19.52
C ILE A 77 -61.51 -13.24 -20.74
N ALA A 78 -62.18 -14.38 -20.62
CA ALA A 78 -62.90 -15.03 -21.72
C ALA A 78 -63.92 -14.11 -22.44
N LYS A 79 -64.57 -13.19 -21.73
CA LYS A 79 -65.54 -12.24 -22.33
C LYS A 79 -64.90 -11.22 -23.27
N LEU A 80 -63.61 -10.92 -23.05
CA LEU A 80 -62.84 -9.98 -23.87
C LEU A 80 -61.88 -10.72 -24.81
N GLY A 81 -61.63 -12.02 -24.58
CA GLY A 81 -60.66 -12.80 -25.35
C GLY A 81 -59.21 -12.35 -25.11
N ILE A 82 -58.93 -11.72 -23.97
CA ILE A 82 -57.63 -11.15 -23.62
C ILE A 82 -56.96 -12.04 -22.57
N GLU A 83 -55.70 -12.34 -22.79
CA GLU A 83 -54.80 -12.94 -21.81
C GLU A 83 -53.84 -11.86 -21.31
N VAL A 84 -53.72 -11.71 -19.99
CA VAL A 84 -52.84 -10.73 -19.36
C VAL A 84 -52.02 -11.38 -18.26
N SER A 85 -50.76 -10.97 -18.16
CA SER A 85 -49.90 -11.31 -17.03
C SER A 85 -50.08 -10.23 -15.95
N CYS A 86 -50.54 -10.63 -14.77
CA CYS A 86 -50.81 -9.73 -13.65
C CYS A 86 -49.99 -10.13 -12.43
N LYS A 87 -49.66 -9.18 -11.56
CA LYS A 87 -48.98 -9.44 -10.29
C LYS A 87 -49.96 -9.31 -9.13
N VAL A 88 -49.77 -10.11 -8.09
CA VAL A 88 -50.60 -10.08 -6.87
C VAL A 88 -50.19 -8.89 -6.01
N THR A 89 -51.13 -7.96 -5.78
CA THR A 89 -50.88 -6.69 -5.06
C THR A 89 -51.47 -6.66 -3.67
N GLU A 90 -52.54 -7.40 -3.44
CA GLU A 90 -53.26 -7.43 -2.17
C GLU A 90 -53.92 -8.79 -1.98
N THR A 91 -53.90 -9.30 -0.77
CA THR A 91 -54.52 -10.57 -0.39
C THR A 91 -55.31 -10.36 0.90
N ASP A 92 -56.59 -10.75 0.92
CA ASP A 92 -57.41 -10.83 2.12
C ASP A 92 -57.48 -12.29 2.59
N TYR A 93 -56.99 -12.57 3.80
CA TYR A 93 -56.83 -13.93 4.32
C TYR A 93 -57.60 -14.12 5.62
N ASP A 94 -58.53 -15.08 5.62
CA ASP A 94 -59.27 -15.49 6.81
C ASP A 94 -58.46 -16.54 7.57
N VAL A 95 -57.89 -16.12 8.70
CA VAL A 95 -57.04 -16.96 9.56
C VAL A 95 -57.78 -18.09 10.25
N LEU A 96 -59.10 -17.99 10.44
CA LEU A 96 -59.88 -19.04 11.13
C LEU A 96 -60.26 -20.17 10.18
N LEU A 97 -60.48 -19.84 8.91
CA LEU A 97 -60.81 -20.79 7.86
C LEU A 97 -59.58 -21.20 7.03
N GLU A 98 -58.40 -20.69 7.41
CA GLU A 98 -57.11 -20.87 6.76
C GLU A 98 -57.14 -20.68 5.24
N ARG A 99 -57.92 -19.70 4.75
CA ARG A 99 -58.18 -19.50 3.32
C ARG A 99 -58.22 -18.04 2.90
N TYR A 100 -57.86 -17.78 1.64
CA TYR A 100 -58.03 -16.46 1.02
C TYR A 100 -59.50 -16.18 0.76
N SER A 101 -59.93 -14.99 1.17
CA SER A 101 -61.26 -14.44 0.89
C SER A 101 -61.29 -13.72 -0.46
N SER A 102 -60.24 -12.97 -0.78
CA SER A 102 -60.08 -12.30 -2.07
C SER A 102 -58.61 -12.03 -2.39
N ILE A 103 -58.29 -11.96 -3.68
CA ILE A 103 -56.96 -11.57 -4.19
C ILE A 103 -57.15 -10.46 -5.21
N THR A 104 -56.37 -9.39 -5.07
CA THR A 104 -56.29 -8.31 -6.06
C THR A 104 -55.08 -8.55 -6.96
N LEU A 105 -55.33 -8.63 -8.25
CA LEU A 105 -54.33 -8.75 -9.31
C LEU A 105 -54.28 -7.44 -10.10
N SER A 106 -53.09 -6.95 -10.37
CA SER A 106 -52.90 -5.77 -11.20
C SER A 106 -51.79 -6.02 -12.22
N ASN A 107 -52.02 -5.65 -13.49
CA ASN A 107 -50.93 -5.56 -14.47
C ASN A 107 -50.38 -4.13 -14.58
N ALA A 108 -51.03 -3.16 -13.93
CA ALA A 108 -50.38 -1.89 -13.65
C ALA A 108 -49.04 -2.25 -13.02
N SER A 109 -47.98 -1.58 -13.46
CA SER A 109 -46.70 -1.73 -12.80
C SER A 109 -46.95 -1.51 -11.32
N VAL A 110 -46.83 -2.59 -10.55
CA VAL A 110 -47.05 -2.59 -9.11
C VAL A 110 -45.85 -1.86 -8.52
N TYR A 111 -45.83 -0.55 -8.74
CA TYR A 111 -45.06 0.36 -7.96
C TYR A 111 -45.68 0.25 -6.57
N SER A 112 -44.87 -0.19 -5.63
CA SER A 112 -45.17 -0.08 -4.21
C SER A 112 -45.79 1.30 -4.00
N ARG A 113 -47.10 1.37 -3.73
CA ARG A 113 -47.82 2.61 -3.44
C ARG A 113 -47.26 3.30 -2.18
N ASN A 114 -46.29 2.67 -1.50
CA ASN A 114 -45.65 3.14 -0.27
C ASN A 114 -44.14 3.42 -0.40
N SER A 115 -43.52 3.25 -1.58
CA SER A 115 -42.16 3.74 -1.76
C SER A 115 -42.24 5.20 -2.17
N SER A 116 -42.08 6.11 -1.21
CA SER A 116 -41.88 7.56 -1.41
C SER A 116 -40.86 7.85 -2.53
N LEU A 117 -39.90 6.94 -2.75
CA LEU A 117 -38.94 6.97 -3.84
C LEU A 117 -39.56 6.82 -5.24
N SER A 118 -40.56 5.95 -5.40
CA SER A 118 -41.20 5.68 -6.69
C SER A 118 -42.14 6.81 -7.12
N GLY A 119 -42.86 7.39 -6.17
CA GLY A 119 -43.66 8.60 -6.40
C GLY A 119 -42.78 9.80 -6.77
N ALA A 120 -41.69 10.01 -6.04
CA ALA A 120 -40.70 11.05 -6.34
C ALA A 120 -40.04 10.84 -7.72
N LEU A 121 -39.67 9.60 -8.06
CA LEU A 121 -39.06 9.29 -9.36
C LEU A 121 -40.05 9.48 -10.53
N GLY A 122 -41.33 9.16 -10.32
CA GLY A 122 -42.40 9.42 -11.28
C GLY A 122 -42.61 10.93 -11.51
N SER A 123 -42.74 11.72 -10.43
CA SER A 123 -42.89 13.17 -10.55
C SER A 123 -41.66 13.84 -11.17
N ILE A 124 -40.44 13.40 -10.83
CA ILE A 124 -39.19 13.89 -11.44
C ILE A 124 -39.13 13.52 -12.92
N ARG A 125 -39.56 12.32 -13.31
CA ARG A 125 -39.61 11.90 -14.72
C ARG A 125 -40.57 12.76 -15.52
N ASP A 126 -41.76 13.03 -14.99
CA ASP A 126 -42.79 13.83 -15.67
C ASP A 126 -42.35 15.30 -15.79
N GLU A 127 -41.74 15.85 -14.74
CA GLU A 127 -41.20 17.22 -14.74
C GLU A 127 -39.98 17.38 -15.65
N ALA A 128 -39.09 16.37 -15.70
CA ALA A 128 -37.98 16.32 -16.65
C ALA A 128 -38.47 16.18 -18.10
N GLN A 129 -39.56 15.45 -18.35
CA GLN A 129 -40.16 15.34 -19.67
C GLN A 129 -40.76 16.69 -20.12
N LEU A 130 -41.49 17.38 -19.24
CA LEU A 130 -42.01 18.72 -19.51
C LEU A 130 -40.89 19.75 -19.73
N ALA A 131 -39.81 19.69 -18.97
CA ALA A 131 -38.62 20.54 -19.15
C ALA A 131 -37.93 20.25 -20.50
N THR A 132 -37.80 18.99 -20.88
CA THR A 132 -37.25 18.57 -22.18
C THR A 132 -38.11 19.08 -23.34
N GLU A 133 -39.44 18.99 -23.22
CA GLU A 133 -40.38 19.53 -24.21
C GLU A 133 -40.38 21.07 -24.27
N ALA A 134 -40.03 21.76 -23.18
CA ALA A 134 -39.89 23.21 -23.13
C ALA A 134 -38.56 23.67 -23.74
N ILE A 135 -37.46 22.96 -23.47
CA ILE A 135 -36.13 23.22 -24.05
C ILE A 135 -36.16 22.96 -25.55
N ASN A 136 -36.71 21.81 -26.00
CA ASN A 136 -36.88 21.51 -27.43
C ASN A 136 -37.71 22.57 -28.19
N ARG A 137 -38.65 23.25 -27.52
CA ARG A 137 -39.42 24.38 -28.09
C ARG A 137 -38.62 25.67 -28.24
N VAL A 138 -37.63 25.90 -27.39
CA VAL A 138 -36.68 27.04 -27.47
C VAL A 138 -35.55 26.75 -28.46
N GLU A 139 -35.26 25.48 -28.69
CA GLU A 139 -34.07 25.00 -29.37
C GLU A 139 -34.17 24.90 -30.90
N THR A 140 -35.34 25.05 -31.52
CA THR A 140 -35.56 25.01 -32.99
C THR A 140 -34.84 26.09 -33.83
N GLN A 141 -33.90 26.84 -33.27
CA GLN A 141 -33.09 27.85 -33.99
C GLN A 141 -31.60 27.55 -34.17
N VAL A 142 -31.02 26.46 -33.64
CA VAL A 142 -29.60 26.13 -33.93
C VAL A 142 -29.41 24.62 -34.03
N THR A 143 -29.03 24.16 -35.22
CA THR A 143 -28.74 22.77 -35.56
C THR A 143 -27.38 22.30 -35.02
N ASP A 144 -27.39 21.05 -34.52
CA ASP A 144 -26.29 20.07 -34.58
C ASP A 144 -25.28 19.88 -33.40
N VAL A 145 -25.76 19.90 -32.14
CA VAL A 145 -25.00 19.35 -30.96
C VAL A 145 -25.88 18.54 -29.96
N ARG A 146 -27.18 18.34 -30.24
CA ARG A 146 -28.17 18.14 -29.16
C ARG A 146 -28.49 16.72 -28.69
N THR A 147 -28.17 15.69 -29.47
CA THR A 147 -28.51 14.32 -29.05
C THR A 147 -27.68 13.83 -27.86
N LEU A 148 -26.48 14.41 -27.66
CA LEU A 148 -25.63 14.14 -26.49
C LEU A 148 -25.94 15.06 -25.29
N SER A 149 -26.38 16.30 -25.51
CA SER A 149 -26.69 17.23 -24.41
C SER A 149 -27.96 16.85 -23.65
N VAL A 150 -29.00 16.40 -24.36
CA VAL A 150 -30.30 16.05 -23.74
C VAL A 150 -30.19 14.81 -22.84
N GLN A 151 -29.43 13.79 -23.24
CA GLN A 151 -29.20 12.61 -22.39
C GLN A 151 -28.38 12.96 -21.14
N GLN A 152 -27.44 13.90 -21.26
CA GLN A 152 -26.63 14.37 -20.14
C GLN A 152 -27.46 15.21 -19.16
N GLU A 153 -28.37 16.05 -19.65
CA GLU A 153 -29.25 16.85 -18.81
C GLU A 153 -30.28 15.98 -18.07
N TYR A 154 -30.83 14.97 -18.73
CA TYR A 154 -31.66 13.94 -18.11
C TYR A 154 -30.91 13.20 -16.98
N PHE A 155 -29.66 12.79 -17.24
CA PHE A 155 -28.83 12.15 -16.22
C PHE A 155 -28.54 13.09 -15.05
N ASN A 156 -28.25 14.37 -15.31
CA ASN A 156 -27.98 15.36 -14.27
C ASN A 156 -29.19 15.57 -13.36
N LEU A 157 -30.41 15.69 -13.91
CA LEU A 157 -31.64 15.83 -13.13
C LEU A 157 -31.91 14.58 -12.28
N LEU A 158 -31.72 13.39 -12.85
CA LEU A 158 -31.86 12.14 -12.10
C LEU A 158 -30.81 12.03 -10.99
N ALA A 159 -29.55 12.37 -11.26
CA ALA A 159 -28.49 12.29 -10.28
C ALA A 159 -28.69 13.28 -9.13
N ALA A 160 -29.20 14.49 -9.42
CA ALA A 160 -29.56 15.46 -8.41
C ALA A 160 -30.74 14.97 -7.56
N GLY A 161 -31.81 14.48 -8.19
CA GLY A 161 -33.00 14.01 -7.48
C GLY A 161 -32.83 12.72 -6.69
N LEU A 162 -32.00 11.78 -7.17
CA LEU A 162 -31.82 10.46 -6.56
C LEU A 162 -30.61 10.40 -5.63
N PHE A 163 -29.52 11.09 -5.96
CA PHE A 163 -28.24 10.99 -5.24
C PHE A 163 -27.78 12.32 -4.64
N GLY A 164 -28.47 13.45 -4.88
CA GLY A 164 -28.01 14.77 -4.46
C GLY A 164 -26.72 15.21 -5.18
N LEU A 165 -26.45 14.65 -6.36
CA LEU A 165 -25.26 14.95 -7.15
C LEU A 165 -25.61 15.86 -8.33
N HIS A 166 -25.04 17.05 -8.32
CA HIS A 166 -25.17 18.03 -9.37
C HIS A 166 -23.92 18.01 -10.25
N TYR A 167 -24.10 18.22 -11.56
CA TYR A 167 -23.00 18.26 -12.51
C TYR A 167 -22.93 19.60 -13.22
N SER A 168 -21.72 20.07 -13.45
CA SER A 168 -21.43 21.25 -14.24
C SER A 168 -20.18 21.03 -15.09
N SER A 169 -19.97 21.88 -16.10
CA SER A 169 -18.78 21.84 -16.95
C SER A 169 -18.11 23.20 -16.98
N GLY A 170 -16.79 23.22 -17.05
CA GLY A 170 -16.00 24.42 -17.23
C GLY A 170 -14.86 24.21 -18.22
N MET A 171 -14.08 25.26 -18.40
CA MET A 171 -12.82 25.22 -19.14
C MET A 171 -11.67 25.52 -18.17
N ALA A 172 -10.62 24.72 -18.24
CA ALA A 172 -9.37 25.01 -17.53
C ALA A 172 -8.59 26.14 -18.24
N GLU A 173 -7.53 26.65 -17.59
CA GLU A 173 -6.70 27.74 -18.12
C GLU A 173 -6.04 27.39 -19.47
N ASP A 174 -5.77 26.10 -19.70
CA ASP A 174 -5.21 25.58 -20.95
C ASP A 174 -6.25 25.39 -22.07
N GLY A 175 -7.52 25.73 -21.81
CA GLY A 175 -8.63 25.58 -22.75
C GLY A 175 -9.21 24.16 -22.81
N SER A 176 -8.73 23.21 -21.99
CA SER A 176 -9.30 21.87 -21.91
C SER A 176 -10.63 21.89 -21.17
N THR A 177 -11.56 21.02 -21.59
CA THR A 177 -12.86 20.87 -20.92
C THR A 177 -12.70 20.06 -19.64
N VAL A 178 -13.24 20.59 -18.55
CA VAL A 178 -13.31 19.92 -17.25
C VAL A 178 -14.78 19.71 -16.86
N ARG A 179 -15.06 18.57 -16.24
CA ARG A 179 -16.38 18.25 -15.68
C ARG A 179 -16.31 18.26 -14.17
N TYR A 180 -17.33 18.81 -13.55
CA TYR A 180 -17.51 18.86 -12.11
C TYR A 180 -18.71 18.02 -11.69
N ALA A 181 -18.58 17.30 -10.59
CA ALA A 181 -19.68 16.74 -9.82
C ALA A 181 -19.64 17.36 -8.42
N HIS A 182 -20.78 17.72 -7.84
CA HIS A 182 -20.79 18.45 -6.57
C HIS A 182 -22.09 18.20 -5.79
N THR A 183 -22.00 18.25 -4.45
CA THR A 183 -23.08 17.80 -3.53
C THR A 183 -24.14 18.85 -3.22
N ALA A 184 -24.03 20.07 -3.76
CA ALA A 184 -25.04 21.11 -3.67
C ALA A 184 -25.36 21.66 -5.06
N GLU A 185 -26.46 22.42 -5.19
CA GLU A 185 -26.89 22.98 -6.48
C GLU A 185 -25.80 23.86 -7.12
N LYS A 186 -25.07 24.60 -6.30
CA LYS A 186 -23.89 25.37 -6.71
C LYS A 186 -22.60 24.71 -6.22
N LEU A 187 -21.59 24.76 -7.06
CA LEU A 187 -20.26 24.26 -6.74
C LEU A 187 -19.69 24.93 -5.46
N GLU A 188 -19.83 26.24 -5.33
CA GLU A 188 -19.32 27.04 -4.20
C GLU A 188 -19.92 26.68 -2.83
N ASP A 189 -21.13 26.14 -2.83
CA ASP A 189 -21.87 25.73 -1.62
C ASP A 189 -21.67 24.25 -1.28
N SER A 190 -20.91 23.51 -2.10
CA SER A 190 -20.79 22.07 -1.98
C SER A 190 -19.76 21.65 -0.93
N ALA A 191 -20.17 20.75 -0.02
CA ALA A 191 -19.27 20.14 0.95
C ALA A 191 -18.17 19.31 0.27
N TYR A 192 -18.53 18.62 -0.82
CA TYR A 192 -17.61 17.89 -1.66
C TYR A 192 -17.84 18.22 -3.14
N ALA A 193 -16.74 18.34 -3.87
CA ALA A 193 -16.77 18.45 -5.32
C ALA A 193 -15.65 17.61 -5.94
N TRP A 194 -15.92 17.08 -7.12
CA TRP A 194 -14.98 16.29 -7.92
C TRP A 194 -14.81 16.95 -9.27
N MET A 195 -13.57 17.08 -9.71
CA MET A 195 -13.20 17.61 -11.03
C MET A 195 -12.51 16.52 -11.82
N SER A 196 -12.96 16.30 -13.06
CA SER A 196 -12.32 15.36 -13.98
C SER A 196 -12.04 16.04 -15.30
N GLY A 197 -10.84 15.83 -15.85
CA GLY A 197 -10.46 16.31 -17.18
C GLY A 197 -9.24 15.55 -17.71
N ILE A 198 -8.69 16.04 -18.82
CA ILE A 198 -7.45 15.48 -19.40
C ILE A 198 -6.26 15.61 -18.45
N ASN A 199 -6.29 16.62 -17.58
CA ASN A 199 -5.27 16.91 -16.58
C ASN A 199 -5.49 16.14 -15.26
N GLY A 200 -6.32 15.10 -15.26
CA GLY A 200 -6.50 14.21 -14.12
C GLY A 200 -7.85 14.32 -13.40
N PHE A 201 -7.89 13.78 -12.18
CA PHE A 201 -9.07 13.75 -11.32
C PHE A 201 -8.73 14.32 -9.95
N PHE A 202 -9.56 15.25 -9.47
CA PHE A 202 -9.31 16.00 -8.25
C PHE A 202 -10.56 16.08 -7.38
N ILE A 203 -10.34 16.22 -6.08
CA ILE A 203 -11.40 16.35 -5.06
C ILE A 203 -11.17 17.64 -4.28
N SER A 204 -12.25 18.39 -4.12
CA SER A 204 -12.36 19.56 -3.25
C SER A 204 -13.29 19.22 -2.09
N THR A 205 -12.92 19.70 -0.90
CA THR A 205 -13.73 19.62 0.34
C THR A 205 -14.17 21.00 0.82
N ASP A 206 -14.09 22.01 -0.06
CA ASP A 206 -14.29 23.43 0.27
C ASP A 206 -15.06 24.22 -0.81
N GLY A 207 -15.92 23.52 -1.57
CA GLY A 207 -16.74 24.13 -2.60
C GLY A 207 -15.98 24.54 -3.87
N GLY A 208 -14.92 23.81 -4.22
CA GLY A 208 -14.11 24.06 -5.41
C GLY A 208 -13.10 25.20 -5.28
N LYS A 209 -12.88 25.73 -4.06
CA LYS A 209 -11.86 26.77 -3.81
C LYS A 209 -10.45 26.18 -3.88
N THR A 210 -10.26 24.98 -3.36
CA THR A 210 -9.01 24.22 -3.45
C THR A 210 -9.27 22.79 -3.93
N TRP A 211 -8.34 22.27 -4.73
CA TRP A 211 -8.38 20.93 -5.31
C TRP A 211 -7.27 20.07 -4.70
N GLY A 212 -7.37 19.87 -3.38
CA GLY A 212 -6.29 19.36 -2.54
C GLY A 212 -6.04 17.85 -2.59
N HIS A 213 -6.91 17.06 -3.24
CA HIS A 213 -6.77 15.61 -3.34
C HIS A 213 -6.92 15.13 -4.79
N GLY A 214 -6.33 13.98 -5.12
CA GLY A 214 -6.45 13.36 -6.44
C GLY A 214 -5.11 13.16 -7.15
N TRP A 215 -5.14 13.04 -8.47
CA TRP A 215 -4.00 12.78 -9.34
C TRP A 215 -4.06 13.63 -10.62
N ALA A 216 -2.92 14.12 -11.09
CA ALA A 216 -2.82 15.03 -12.24
C ALA A 216 -2.40 14.33 -13.55
N ASP A 217 -1.60 13.26 -13.45
CA ASP A 217 -1.18 12.40 -14.57
C ASP A 217 -0.68 11.05 -14.04
N THR A 218 -0.14 10.19 -14.91
CA THR A 218 0.35 8.84 -14.55
C THR A 218 1.47 8.83 -13.51
N GLU A 219 2.10 9.96 -13.20
CA GLU A 219 3.29 10.01 -12.33
C GLU A 219 3.16 10.98 -11.15
N LYS A 220 2.15 11.85 -11.12
CA LYS A 220 1.98 12.88 -10.08
C LYS A 220 0.67 12.75 -9.30
N VAL A 221 0.81 12.30 -8.05
CA VAL A 221 -0.27 12.33 -7.05
C VAL A 221 -0.24 13.65 -6.30
N VAL A 222 -1.39 14.35 -6.23
CA VAL A 222 -1.51 15.65 -5.53
C VAL A 222 -1.55 15.43 -4.02
N LYS A 223 -2.36 14.46 -3.58
CA LYS A 223 -2.43 13.99 -2.20
C LYS A 223 -3.13 12.64 -2.20
N LEU A 224 -2.44 11.58 -1.76
CA LEU A 224 -3.07 10.27 -1.66
C LEU A 224 -4.19 10.31 -0.60
N ALA A 225 -5.35 9.76 -0.93
CA ALA A 225 -6.36 9.36 0.07
C ALA A 225 -5.83 8.30 1.08
N VAL A 226 -4.61 7.81 0.86
CA VAL A 226 -3.86 6.88 1.73
C VAL A 226 -3.35 7.54 3.01
N GLU A 227 -3.63 8.82 3.26
CA GLU A 227 -3.45 9.41 4.60
C GLU A 227 -4.36 8.78 5.66
N ALA A 228 -5.46 8.11 5.28
CA ALA A 228 -6.43 7.57 6.23
C ALA A 228 -6.23 6.09 6.63
N VAL A 229 -5.48 5.30 5.85
CA VAL A 229 -5.39 3.83 6.05
C VAL A 229 -3.95 3.30 6.06
N GLY A 230 -2.97 4.07 5.59
CA GLY A 230 -1.61 3.58 5.39
C GLY A 230 -1.44 2.81 4.08
N LEU A 231 -0.21 2.76 3.58
CA LEU A 231 0.15 2.07 2.34
C LEU A 231 0.58 0.63 2.67
N SER A 232 0.02 -0.37 2.00
CA SER A 232 0.54 -1.74 2.13
C SER A 232 1.98 -1.80 1.62
N ALA A 233 2.87 -2.42 2.40
CA ALA A 233 4.27 -2.60 2.02
C ALA A 233 4.42 -3.41 0.73
N ASP A 234 3.47 -4.29 0.42
CA ASP A 234 3.46 -5.09 -0.83
C ASP A 234 3.34 -4.22 -2.09
N ALA A 235 2.86 -2.99 -1.97
CA ALA A 235 2.75 -2.05 -3.09
C ALA A 235 4.08 -1.32 -3.39
N LEU A 236 5.08 -1.42 -2.52
CA LEU A 236 6.38 -0.78 -2.69
C LEU A 236 7.33 -1.65 -3.53
N LEU A 237 7.24 -1.53 -4.86
CA LEU A 237 8.05 -2.33 -5.80
C LEU A 237 9.44 -1.75 -6.06
N SER A 238 9.60 -0.43 -5.97
CA SER A 238 10.88 0.29 -6.21
C SER A 238 10.83 1.72 -5.70
N GLY A 239 11.98 2.32 -5.36
CA GLY A 239 12.09 3.73 -4.94
C GLY A 239 13.00 3.94 -3.74
N VAL A 240 13.02 5.15 -3.18
CA VAL A 240 13.75 5.50 -1.96
C VAL A 240 12.76 5.94 -0.88
N LEU A 241 12.83 5.32 0.29
CA LEU A 241 12.04 5.72 1.47
C LEU A 241 12.89 6.59 2.39
N GLN A 242 12.39 7.76 2.78
CA GLN A 242 13.03 8.60 3.80
C GLN A 242 12.75 8.02 5.18
N THR A 243 13.72 7.29 5.73
CA THR A 243 13.53 6.51 6.95
C THR A 243 13.31 7.34 8.21
N SER A 244 13.77 8.59 8.26
CA SER A 244 13.57 9.50 9.40
C SER A 244 12.09 9.83 9.67
N LEU A 245 11.20 9.59 8.69
CA LEU A 245 9.74 9.76 8.82
C LEU A 245 8.99 8.42 8.89
N VAL A 246 9.70 7.29 8.80
CA VAL A 246 9.11 5.95 8.81
C VAL A 246 9.20 5.37 10.21
N LYS A 247 8.05 5.13 10.84
CA LYS A 247 7.98 4.36 12.08
C LYS A 247 7.94 2.87 11.74
N ILE A 248 9.08 2.19 11.81
CA ILE A 248 9.13 0.73 11.69
C ILE A 248 8.73 0.14 13.05
N PHE A 249 7.54 -0.47 13.10
CA PHE A 249 7.11 -1.28 14.24
C PHE A 249 7.90 -2.59 14.22
N GLY A 250 9.02 -2.64 14.94
CA GLY A 250 9.65 -3.91 15.27
C GLY A 250 8.99 -4.52 16.50
N THR A 251 9.76 -4.80 17.54
CA THR A 251 9.27 -5.30 18.83
C THR A 251 9.73 -4.37 19.95
N ASP A 252 9.34 -4.65 21.20
CA ASP A 252 9.86 -3.93 22.37
C ASP A 252 11.40 -4.03 22.50
N HIS A 253 12.03 -4.97 21.80
CA HIS A 253 13.48 -5.23 21.82
C HIS A 253 14.20 -4.83 20.53
N PHE A 254 13.49 -4.43 19.47
CA PHE A 254 14.09 -4.00 18.21
C PHE A 254 13.18 -2.96 17.55
N PHE A 255 13.62 -1.72 17.41
CA PHE A 255 12.80 -0.65 16.82
C PHE A 255 13.66 0.46 16.22
N TRP A 256 13.02 1.37 15.50
CA TRP A 256 13.67 2.57 14.97
C TRP A 256 13.31 3.78 15.82
N GLU A 257 14.29 4.61 16.13
CA GLU A 257 14.15 5.87 16.87
C GLU A 257 14.99 6.96 16.18
N GLY A 258 14.32 7.93 15.55
CA GLY A 258 14.99 9.00 14.80
C GLY A 258 15.91 8.43 13.71
N ASP A 259 17.20 8.77 13.78
CA ASP A 259 18.23 8.34 12.84
C ASP A 259 18.99 7.07 13.31
N ALA A 260 18.40 6.27 14.20
CA ALA A 260 19.02 5.06 14.74
C ALA A 260 18.11 3.82 14.77
N ILE A 261 18.72 2.68 14.50
CA ILE A 261 18.17 1.35 14.79
C ILE A 261 18.55 0.99 16.23
N CYS A 262 17.56 0.65 17.04
CA CYS A 262 17.70 0.40 18.47
C CYS A 262 17.38 -1.06 18.80
N LEU A 263 18.20 -1.64 19.69
CA LEU A 263 17.95 -2.92 20.31
C LEU A 263 17.99 -2.78 21.83
N ILE A 264 17.07 -3.46 22.52
CA ILE A 264 17.04 -3.54 23.99
C ILE A 264 17.21 -5.01 24.37
N ASP A 265 18.13 -5.29 25.30
CA ASP A 265 18.33 -6.63 25.85
C ASP A 265 17.03 -7.15 26.50
N PRO A 266 16.48 -8.30 26.05
CA PRO A 266 15.26 -8.86 26.63
C PRO A 266 15.35 -9.18 28.12
N GLU A 267 16.55 -9.44 28.63
CA GLU A 267 16.80 -9.78 30.03
C GLU A 267 17.15 -8.54 30.88
N ASN A 268 17.43 -7.39 30.26
CA ASN A 268 17.83 -6.17 30.95
C ASN A 268 17.48 -4.91 30.16
N ASP A 269 16.39 -4.24 30.56
CA ASP A 269 15.87 -3.03 29.93
C ASP A 269 16.79 -1.80 30.00
N LYS A 270 17.91 -1.87 30.73
CA LYS A 270 18.93 -0.81 30.77
C LYS A 270 20.04 -1.00 29.75
N ARG A 271 20.09 -2.16 29.08
CA ARG A 271 21.10 -2.46 28.07
C ARG A 271 20.56 -2.18 26.68
N PHE A 272 21.11 -1.14 26.05
CA PHE A 272 20.77 -0.71 24.71
C PHE A 272 21.93 -0.94 23.75
N LEU A 273 21.59 -1.19 22.50
CA LEU A 273 22.50 -1.07 21.36
C LEU A 273 21.83 -0.15 20.33
N LYS A 274 22.56 0.84 19.84
CA LYS A 274 22.15 1.70 18.73
C LYS A 274 23.10 1.56 17.56
N ILE A 275 22.53 1.53 16.36
CA ILE A 275 23.23 1.65 15.08
C ILE A 275 22.70 2.90 14.38
N GLY A 276 23.55 3.91 14.21
CA GLY A 276 23.15 5.25 13.74
C GLY A 276 23.48 6.30 14.78
N GLN A 277 22.62 7.30 14.95
CA GLN A 277 22.83 8.36 15.93
C GLN A 277 22.59 7.87 17.36
N TYR A 278 23.63 7.79 18.19
CA TYR A 278 23.50 7.34 19.59
C TYR A 278 23.45 8.51 20.59
N THR A 279 24.09 9.63 20.26
CA THR A 279 23.94 10.94 20.94
C THR A 279 23.91 12.04 19.89
N GLU A 280 23.44 13.24 20.25
CA GLU A 280 23.37 14.36 19.31
C GLU A 280 24.73 14.60 18.62
N GLY A 281 24.71 14.59 17.28
CA GLY A 281 25.90 14.75 16.45
C GLY A 281 26.86 13.55 16.36
N SER A 282 26.65 12.46 17.11
CA SER A 282 27.55 11.29 17.13
C SER A 282 26.88 10.05 16.53
N TYR A 283 27.55 9.45 15.53
CA TYR A 283 27.03 8.30 14.78
C TYR A 283 27.98 7.11 14.85
N GLY A 284 27.43 5.92 14.88
CA GLY A 284 28.21 4.68 14.94
C GLY A 284 27.39 3.49 15.40
N ILE A 285 28.08 2.48 15.91
CA ILE A 285 27.49 1.37 16.68
C ILE A 285 27.90 1.61 18.13
N ALA A 286 26.93 1.84 19.01
CA ALA A 286 27.19 2.13 20.41
C ALA A 286 26.27 1.32 21.32
N VAL A 287 26.76 1.02 22.52
CA VAL A 287 25.99 0.38 23.58
C VAL A 287 25.81 1.31 24.76
N SER A 288 24.74 1.11 25.51
CA SER A 288 24.53 1.71 26.82
C SER A 288 24.18 0.60 27.81
N SER A 289 24.68 0.70 29.04
CA SER A 289 24.37 -0.23 30.13
C SER A 289 23.51 0.38 31.23
N ASP A 290 23.12 1.65 31.08
CA ASP A 290 22.50 2.45 32.14
C ASP A 290 21.20 3.15 31.71
N GLY A 291 20.51 2.60 30.71
CA GLY A 291 19.23 3.16 30.28
C GLY A 291 19.34 4.24 29.21
N GLY A 292 20.49 4.35 28.52
CA GLY A 292 20.76 5.39 27.53
C GLY A 292 21.28 6.70 28.12
N LEU A 293 21.73 6.71 29.38
CA LEU A 293 22.33 7.89 30.02
C LEU A 293 23.77 8.11 29.55
N ASN A 294 24.55 7.03 29.45
CA ASN A 294 25.89 7.02 28.89
C ASN A 294 25.99 6.02 27.72
N TRP A 295 26.80 6.38 26.72
CA TRP A 295 27.00 5.58 25.51
C TRP A 295 28.47 5.30 25.29
N GLU A 296 28.77 4.05 25.01
CA GLU A 296 30.09 3.57 24.61
C GLU A 296 30.02 3.17 23.14
N ALA A 297 30.63 3.96 22.26
CA ALA A 297 30.81 3.55 20.88
C ALA A 297 31.70 2.31 20.84
N ALA A 298 31.32 1.32 20.04
CA ALA A 298 32.16 0.19 19.63
C ALA A 298 32.75 0.42 18.22
N LEU A 299 32.03 1.19 17.38
CA LEU A 299 32.46 1.59 16.05
C LEU A 299 31.98 3.01 15.78
N ASP A 300 32.87 3.88 15.32
CA ASP A 300 32.55 5.22 14.85
C ASP A 300 33.33 5.52 13.55
N PHE A 301 33.29 6.77 13.08
CA PHE A 301 34.00 7.18 11.88
C PHE A 301 35.54 7.13 12.01
N ASN A 302 36.08 6.98 13.22
CA ASN A 302 37.50 6.81 13.49
C ASN A 302 37.92 5.33 13.54
N GLY A 303 36.98 4.40 13.43
CA GLY A 303 37.24 2.95 13.42
C GLY A 303 36.57 2.23 14.59
N VAL A 304 37.07 1.04 14.92
CA VAL A 304 36.61 0.30 16.11
C VAL A 304 37.25 0.95 17.32
N SER A 305 36.44 1.32 18.30
CA SER A 305 36.85 1.93 19.56
C SER A 305 37.20 0.87 20.59
N ASP A 306 38.43 0.94 21.11
CA ASP A 306 38.94 0.02 22.14
C ASP A 306 38.47 0.42 23.54
N GLY A 307 37.16 0.62 23.75
CA GLY A 307 36.54 0.75 25.09
C GLY A 307 37.23 1.68 26.11
N GLY A 308 37.98 2.69 25.67
CA GLY A 308 38.84 3.49 26.54
C GLY A 308 39.57 4.57 25.74
N GLY A 309 39.55 5.80 26.27
CA GLY A 309 39.94 7.01 25.55
C GLY A 309 41.33 7.00 24.89
N SER A 310 41.39 7.71 23.76
CA SER A 310 42.58 8.25 23.11
C SER A 310 43.72 7.27 22.81
N GLY A 311 43.69 6.76 21.58
CA GLY A 311 44.91 6.59 20.78
C GLY A 311 45.22 5.15 20.37
N GLY A 312 45.03 4.88 19.07
CA GLY A 312 45.88 3.92 18.35
C GLY A 312 45.27 2.56 18.04
N THR A 313 44.72 2.49 16.83
CA THR A 313 44.77 1.33 15.92
C THR A 313 43.99 0.07 16.34
N THR A 314 42.77 -0.01 15.82
CA THR A 314 41.97 -1.24 15.69
C THR A 314 42.81 -2.44 15.23
N THR A 315 42.80 -3.53 15.99
CA THR A 315 42.40 -4.88 15.55
C THR A 315 42.29 -5.79 16.78
N VAL A 316 41.06 -6.05 17.26
CA VAL A 316 40.80 -7.19 18.14
C VAL A 316 40.69 -8.44 17.27
N VAL A 317 41.82 -9.12 17.07
CA VAL A 317 41.85 -10.58 17.08
C VAL A 317 42.63 -10.90 18.35
N GLN A 318 42.07 -11.72 19.26
CA GLN A 318 42.77 -12.21 20.44
C GLN A 318 44.04 -12.97 20.02
N GLY A 319 45.13 -12.24 19.83
CA GLY A 319 46.50 -12.72 19.75
C GLY A 319 47.31 -11.84 20.69
N GLU A 320 48.18 -12.44 21.50
CA GLU A 320 49.01 -11.72 22.46
C GLU A 320 49.76 -10.57 21.77
N THR A 321 49.54 -9.33 22.23
CA THR A 321 50.17 -8.15 21.65
C THR A 321 51.63 -8.09 22.07
N ILE A 322 52.55 -8.16 21.11
CA ILE A 322 53.99 -7.98 21.36
C ILE A 322 54.29 -6.50 21.64
N VAL A 323 54.84 -6.21 22.81
CA VAL A 323 55.21 -4.84 23.24
C VAL A 323 56.41 -4.34 22.42
N LYS A 324 56.42 -3.05 22.05
CA LYS A 324 57.52 -2.42 21.28
C LYS A 324 58.00 -1.17 22.01
N SER A 325 59.22 -1.19 22.56
CA SER A 325 59.77 -0.06 23.33
C SER A 325 61.30 -0.05 23.31
N GLU A 326 61.91 1.07 23.70
CA GLU A 326 63.38 1.17 23.85
C GLU A 326 63.85 0.63 25.21
N THR A 327 62.98 0.63 26.23
CA THR A 327 63.25 0.07 27.54
C THR A 327 62.48 -1.22 27.76
N ALA A 328 63.10 -2.17 28.49
CA ALA A 328 62.50 -3.45 28.78
C ALA A 328 61.26 -3.31 29.69
N PRO A 329 60.18 -4.08 29.45
CA PRO A 329 59.06 -4.17 30.39
C PRO A 329 59.54 -4.65 31.77
N THR A 330 59.04 -4.02 32.83
CA THR A 330 59.52 -4.23 34.22
C THR A 330 58.76 -5.33 34.98
N SER A 331 57.70 -5.90 34.40
CA SER A 331 56.94 -7.01 34.97
C SER A 331 56.32 -7.91 33.89
N PRO A 332 57.15 -8.55 33.05
CA PRO A 332 56.65 -9.47 32.03
C PRO A 332 56.08 -10.76 32.61
N ALA A 333 55.07 -11.32 31.94
CA ALA A 333 54.64 -12.69 32.18
C ALA A 333 55.67 -13.69 31.60
N MET A 334 55.63 -14.95 32.06
CA MET A 334 56.37 -16.04 31.42
C MET A 334 56.06 -16.06 29.91
N ASP A 335 57.08 -16.31 29.07
CA ASP A 335 56.97 -16.37 27.61
C ASP A 335 56.52 -15.06 26.94
N ALA A 336 56.54 -13.94 27.66
CA ALA A 336 56.22 -12.65 27.07
C ALA A 336 57.23 -12.28 25.97
N LEU A 337 56.72 -11.73 24.86
CA LEU A 337 57.53 -11.24 23.75
C LEU A 337 57.66 -9.72 23.78
N TRP A 338 58.87 -9.23 23.50
CA TRP A 338 59.17 -7.79 23.42
C TRP A 338 60.08 -7.48 22.24
N VAL A 339 59.73 -6.45 21.46
CA VAL A 339 60.63 -5.86 20.45
C VAL A 339 61.41 -4.74 21.09
N ASP A 340 62.70 -5.01 21.33
CA ASP A 340 63.68 -4.03 21.78
C ASP A 340 64.06 -3.11 20.62
N LYS A 341 63.55 -1.88 20.66
CA LYS A 341 63.81 -0.87 19.62
C LYS A 341 65.25 -0.34 19.65
N ALA A 342 65.94 -0.42 20.78
CA ALA A 342 67.32 0.05 20.91
C ALA A 342 68.28 -0.90 20.20
N SER A 343 68.13 -2.21 20.43
CA SER A 343 68.95 -3.24 19.77
C SER A 343 68.37 -3.78 18.46
N ARG A 344 67.14 -3.43 18.11
CA ARG A 344 66.38 -3.96 16.96
C ARG A 344 66.34 -5.49 16.98
N ARG A 345 66.00 -6.05 18.14
CA ARG A 345 65.89 -7.50 18.38
C ARG A 345 64.54 -7.86 18.99
N LEU A 346 64.09 -9.08 18.73
CA LEU A 346 62.97 -9.70 19.43
C LEU A 346 63.52 -10.45 20.64
N LYS A 347 62.91 -10.25 21.81
CA LYS A 347 63.30 -10.90 23.06
C LYS A 347 62.12 -11.66 23.68
N LEU A 348 62.42 -12.80 24.30
CA LEU A 348 61.50 -13.63 25.10
C LEU A 348 61.85 -13.45 26.58
N TRP A 349 60.84 -13.33 27.43
CA TRP A 349 61.04 -13.45 28.88
C TRP A 349 61.02 -14.92 29.29
N ASP A 350 62.13 -15.42 29.83
CA ASP A 350 62.27 -16.83 30.24
C ASP A 350 61.83 -17.10 31.70
N GLY A 351 61.36 -16.07 32.40
CA GLY A 351 61.03 -16.10 33.83
C GLY A 351 62.01 -15.33 34.71
N THR A 352 63.21 -15.06 34.19
CA THR A 352 64.33 -14.44 34.93
C THR A 352 64.94 -13.26 34.17
N GLU A 353 65.11 -13.37 32.85
CA GLU A 353 65.68 -12.32 32.03
C GLU A 353 65.10 -12.28 30.60
N TRP A 354 65.43 -11.21 29.89
CA TRP A 354 65.04 -11.02 28.49
C TRP A 354 66.09 -11.61 27.55
N VAL A 355 65.79 -12.77 26.98
CA VAL A 355 66.68 -13.52 26.09
C VAL A 355 66.41 -13.16 24.63
N VAL A 356 67.45 -12.94 23.82
CA VAL A 356 67.30 -12.67 22.39
C VAL A 356 66.84 -13.92 21.65
N ILE A 357 65.78 -13.77 20.84
CA ILE A 357 65.30 -14.85 19.97
C ILE A 357 65.94 -14.69 18.60
N GLY A 358 66.81 -15.63 18.24
CA GLY A 358 67.46 -15.71 16.93
C GLY A 358 68.97 -15.84 17.00
N TYR A 359 69.62 -15.86 15.85
CA TYR A 359 71.08 -15.98 15.74
C TYR A 359 71.77 -14.68 16.17
N GLU A 360 72.69 -14.79 17.13
CA GLU A 360 73.70 -13.78 17.42
C GLU A 360 75.02 -14.21 16.76
N PRO A 361 75.58 -13.43 15.81
CA PRO A 361 76.90 -13.73 15.29
C PRO A 361 77.94 -13.65 16.41
N GLU A 362 78.83 -14.64 16.50
CA GLU A 362 79.97 -14.59 17.42
C GLU A 362 80.81 -13.33 17.13
N GLU A 363 81.09 -12.53 18.15
CA GLU A 363 82.02 -11.42 18.05
C GLU A 363 83.45 -11.97 17.87
N THR A 364 83.88 -12.12 16.62
CA THR A 364 85.31 -12.32 16.32
C THR A 364 86.03 -10.97 16.40
N GLY A 365 86.19 -10.45 17.62
CA GLY A 365 87.15 -9.40 17.94
C GLY A 365 88.52 -10.01 18.27
N PRO A 366 89.65 -9.32 17.99
CA PRO A 366 90.99 -9.87 18.21
C PRO A 366 91.20 -10.17 19.70
N THR A 367 91.64 -11.39 20.01
CA THR A 367 92.09 -11.80 21.35
C THR A 367 93.12 -10.80 21.89
N GLU A 368 92.76 -10.10 22.95
CA GLU A 368 93.67 -9.28 23.75
C GLU A 368 94.75 -10.21 24.37
N PRO A 369 96.04 -9.84 24.38
CA PRO A 369 97.10 -10.71 24.90
C PRO A 369 96.91 -10.91 26.42
N PRO A 370 97.24 -12.08 26.97
CA PRO A 370 97.05 -12.33 28.40
C PRO A 370 97.90 -11.37 29.25
N GLU A 371 97.25 -10.79 30.26
CA GLU A 371 97.85 -9.92 31.27
C GLU A 371 98.86 -10.72 32.13
N PRO A 372 100.05 -10.17 32.48
CA PRO A 372 101.10 -10.94 33.13
C PRO A 372 100.71 -11.38 34.55
N GLU A 373 100.78 -12.68 34.81
CA GLU A 373 100.58 -13.26 36.14
C GLU A 373 101.70 -12.87 37.11
N LYS A 374 101.31 -12.50 38.33
CA LYS A 374 102.14 -12.52 39.54
C LYS A 374 101.20 -12.77 40.73
N PRO A 375 101.57 -13.50 41.81
CA PRO A 375 102.78 -14.27 42.14
C PRO A 375 102.49 -15.75 42.54
N THR A 376 103.53 -16.59 42.65
CA THR A 376 103.91 -17.27 43.91
C THR A 376 105.18 -18.12 43.70
N ASP A 377 106.15 -17.96 44.60
CA ASP A 377 107.23 -18.93 44.84
C ASP A 377 106.58 -20.18 45.49
N PRO A 378 106.79 -21.41 44.99
CA PRO A 378 107.96 -22.19 45.42
C PRO A 378 108.57 -23.16 44.37
N GLU A 379 109.89 -23.37 44.52
CA GLU A 379 110.71 -24.57 44.24
C GLU A 379 110.78 -25.19 42.81
N THR A 380 112.03 -25.37 42.36
CA THR A 380 112.59 -26.12 41.20
C THR A 380 112.33 -27.65 41.34
N PRO A 381 112.51 -28.56 40.33
CA PRO A 381 113.28 -28.41 39.07
C PRO A 381 112.78 -29.14 37.77
N GLU A 382 113.38 -28.75 36.62
CA GLU A 382 113.84 -29.54 35.44
C GLU A 382 112.85 -30.43 34.62
N THR A 383 112.92 -30.70 33.30
CA THR A 383 113.77 -30.39 32.11
C THR A 383 113.04 -30.96 30.86
N GLY A 384 113.37 -30.49 29.64
CA GLY A 384 113.21 -31.23 28.36
C GLY A 384 112.11 -30.70 27.43
N GLU A 385 112.36 -29.71 26.58
CA GLU A 385 112.92 -29.79 25.20
C GLU A 385 112.08 -30.60 24.19
N ASP A 386 111.53 -29.83 23.25
CA ASP A 386 111.62 -29.99 21.81
C ASP A 386 110.50 -30.63 20.98
N THR A 387 109.58 -29.74 20.56
CA THR A 387 109.45 -29.21 19.19
C THR A 387 109.82 -30.16 18.03
N GLU A 388 108.89 -30.41 17.11
CA GLU A 388 108.86 -29.70 15.81
C GLU A 388 107.83 -30.25 14.80
N THR A 389 107.29 -29.27 14.07
CA THR A 389 106.94 -29.27 12.64
C THR A 389 105.74 -30.07 12.10
N SER A 390 104.61 -29.36 12.04
CA SER A 390 103.87 -28.93 10.82
C SER A 390 104.44 -29.31 9.44
N PRO A 391 103.68 -29.03 8.37
CA PRO A 391 102.28 -29.41 8.10
C PRO A 391 102.23 -30.05 6.69
N ASP A 392 101.05 -30.39 6.15
CA ASP A 392 100.58 -29.71 4.95
C ASP A 392 99.24 -30.24 4.39
N THR A 393 98.42 -29.24 4.07
CA THR A 393 97.48 -29.06 2.96
C THR A 393 96.36 -30.07 2.60
N GLU A 394 95.23 -29.39 2.34
CA GLU A 394 94.25 -29.64 1.28
C GLU A 394 93.25 -30.80 1.44
N GLY A 395 91.99 -30.39 1.55
CA GLY A 395 91.13 -30.57 0.38
C GLY A 395 89.91 -31.45 0.57
N THR A 396 88.78 -30.76 0.44
CA THR A 396 87.57 -31.19 -0.28
C THR A 396 86.54 -32.05 0.45
N GLU A 397 85.33 -31.48 0.44
CA GLU A 397 84.04 -32.11 0.18
C GLU A 397 83.58 -33.29 1.03
N GLY A 398 82.45 -33.05 1.69
CA GLY A 398 81.26 -33.77 1.24
C GLY A 398 80.51 -34.51 2.33
N GLY A 399 79.26 -34.07 2.51
CA GLY A 399 78.15 -34.99 2.67
C GLY A 399 77.71 -35.24 4.10
N GLY A 400 76.39 -35.15 4.27
CA GLY A 400 75.71 -36.27 4.89
C GLY A 400 74.70 -35.91 5.96
N VAL A 401 73.45 -35.84 5.48
CA VAL A 401 72.20 -36.28 6.13
C VAL A 401 71.58 -35.34 7.16
#